data_AF-A0A662D7V3-F1
#
_entry.id   AF-A0A662D7V3-F1
#
_cell.length_a   1.000
_cell.length_b   1.000
_cell.length_c   1.000
_cell.angle_alpha   90.00
_cell.angle_beta   90.00
_cell.angle_gamma   90.00
#
_symmetry.space_group_name_H-M   'P 1'
#
loop_
_entity.id
_entity.type
_entity.pdbx_description
1 polymer ?
#
loop_
_entity_poly.entity_id
_entity_poly.type
_entity_poly.pdbx_seq_one_letter_code
_entity_poly.pdbx_strand_id
1 'polypeptide(L)'
;MVERETLAQIILDFQDRSLPHLVKRELEVDLEVPLRRASVILGPRRSGKTYYLYFLIKRLLEGGIKKERILYVDFEDPKLFGATLEDLISLVEVFYEIYPRNKSQKVWFFFDEIQNDNLLVITFDFESEENIKGKKIKFVPLWKWLLT
;
A
#
# COMPACT_ATOMS: atom_id res chain seq x y z
N MET A 1 -2.50 0.66 -17.41
CA MET A 1 -1.35 1.51 -17.06
C MET A 1 -1.90 2.80 -16.48
N VAL A 2 -1.53 3.06 -15.24
CA VAL A 2 -1.91 4.27 -14.50
C VAL A 2 -1.11 5.44 -15.06
N GLU A 3 -1.76 6.58 -15.29
CA GLU A 3 -1.08 7.75 -15.84
C GLU A 3 -0.10 8.35 -14.81
N ARG A 4 1.06 8.80 -15.29
CA ARG A 4 2.10 9.38 -14.40
C ARG A 4 1.59 10.60 -13.61
N GLU A 5 0.68 11.38 -14.18
CA GLU A 5 0.04 12.50 -13.50
C GLU A 5 -0.81 12.02 -12.30
N THR A 6 -1.52 10.90 -12.47
CA THR A 6 -2.28 10.26 -11.39
C THR A 6 -1.35 9.78 -10.27
N LEU A 7 -0.22 9.17 -10.62
CA LEU A 7 0.79 8.73 -9.65
C LEU A 7 1.40 9.92 -8.89
N ALA A 8 1.71 11.01 -9.60
CA ALA A 8 2.20 12.24 -8.99
C ALA A 8 1.16 12.82 -8.03
N GLN A 9 -0.11 12.83 -8.43
CA GLN A 9 -1.20 13.30 -7.57
C GLN A 9 -1.30 12.47 -6.28
N ILE A 10 -1.28 11.13 -6.36
CA ILE A 10 -1.31 10.26 -5.17
C ILE A 10 -0.16 10.60 -4.21
N ILE A 11 1.05 10.82 -4.75
CA ILE A 11 2.22 11.19 -3.96
C ILE A 11 1.99 12.54 -3.27
N LEU A 12 1.59 13.57 -4.02
CA LEU A 12 1.40 14.94 -3.50
C LEU A 12 0.22 15.02 -2.50
N ASP A 13 -0.89 14.32 -2.78
CA ASP A 13 -2.06 14.23 -1.89
C ASP A 13 -1.64 13.74 -0.50
N PHE A 14 -0.74 12.74 -0.42
CA PHE A 14 -0.19 12.30 0.86
C PHE A 14 0.71 13.36 1.51
N GLN A 15 1.51 14.09 0.74
CA GLN A 15 2.42 15.11 1.26
C GLN A 15 1.67 16.32 1.84
N ASP A 16 0.53 16.69 1.26
CA ASP A 16 -0.28 17.82 1.73
C ASP A 16 -1.18 17.45 2.93
N ARG A 17 -1.63 16.20 3.03
CA ARG A 17 -2.55 15.82 4.12
C ARG A 17 -1.88 15.77 5.50
N SER A 18 -2.57 16.19 6.55
CA SER A 18 -2.15 15.87 7.92
C SER A 18 -2.40 14.40 8.24
N LEU A 19 -1.56 13.79 9.08
CA LEU A 19 -1.86 12.46 9.63
C LEU A 19 -3.11 12.55 10.53
N PRO A 20 -3.98 11.52 10.55
CA PRO A 20 -5.16 11.52 11.42
C PRO A 20 -4.76 11.48 12.89
N HIS A 21 -5.72 11.63 13.80
CA HIS A 21 -5.46 11.44 15.23
C HIS A 21 -5.07 9.98 15.51
N LEU A 22 -3.93 9.78 16.16
CA LEU A 22 -3.37 8.44 16.44
C LEU A 22 -3.27 8.20 17.94
N VAL A 23 -3.70 7.02 18.36
CA VAL A 23 -3.46 6.50 19.72
C VAL A 23 -2.10 5.79 19.73
N LYS A 24 -1.33 5.97 20.81
CA LYS A 24 -0.05 5.29 21.00
C LYS A 24 -0.25 3.77 20.95
N ARG A 25 0.64 3.08 20.24
CA ARG A 25 0.60 1.62 20.08
C ARG A 25 1.74 0.98 20.87
N GLU A 26 1.45 -0.14 21.52
CA GLU A 26 2.42 -0.90 22.32
C GLU A 26 3.41 -1.69 21.44
N LEU A 27 2.96 -2.14 20.26
CA LEU A 27 3.80 -2.88 19.34
C LEU A 27 4.91 -1.98 18.81
N GLU A 28 6.14 -2.29 19.19
CA GLU A 28 7.34 -1.67 18.63
C GLU A 28 7.88 -2.51 17.48
N VAL A 29 8.01 -1.85 16.32
CA VAL A 29 8.69 -2.42 15.16
C VAL A 29 9.96 -1.61 14.94
N ASP A 30 11.05 -2.32 14.69
CA ASP A 30 12.29 -1.69 14.26
C ASP A 30 12.15 -1.19 12.82
N LEU A 31 12.38 0.12 12.65
CA LEU A 31 12.35 0.79 11.35
C LEU A 31 13.71 0.71 10.65
N GLU A 32 14.74 0.21 11.34
CA GLU A 32 16.03 -0.15 10.76
C GLU A 32 15.99 -1.58 10.23
N VAL A 33 15.32 -1.74 9.08
CA VAL A 33 15.27 -3.03 8.41
C VAL A 33 16.64 -3.32 7.78
N PRO A 34 17.20 -4.54 7.96
CA PRO A 34 18.44 -4.94 7.29
C PRO A 34 18.34 -4.79 5.76
N LEU A 35 19.48 -4.55 5.11
CA LEU A 35 19.55 -4.42 3.65
C LEU A 35 18.84 -5.59 2.96
N ARG A 36 18.04 -5.27 1.93
CA ARG A 36 17.26 -6.21 1.11
C ARG A 36 16.17 -6.98 1.87
N ARG A 37 15.67 -6.45 2.98
CA ARG A 37 14.49 -6.96 3.67
C ARG A 37 13.40 -5.91 3.74
N ALA A 38 12.17 -6.37 3.92
CA ALA A 38 11.00 -5.54 4.20
C ALA A 38 10.33 -6.04 5.48
N SER A 39 9.79 -5.12 6.27
CA SER A 39 8.92 -5.46 7.40
C SER A 39 7.50 -5.63 6.89
N VAL A 40 6.86 -6.74 7.24
CA VAL A 40 5.48 -7.04 6.83
C VAL A 40 4.60 -7.05 8.07
N ILE A 41 3.52 -6.26 8.04
CA ILE A 41 2.53 -6.18 9.13
C ILE A 41 1.31 -7.00 8.70
N LEU A 42 1.08 -8.12 9.38
CA LEU A 42 -0.05 -9.01 9.11
C LEU A 42 -1.13 -8.87 10.19
N GLY A 43 -2.38 -9.15 9.80
CA GLY A 43 -3.51 -9.18 10.74
C GLY A 43 -4.87 -9.09 10.05
N PRO A 44 -5.96 -9.37 10.79
CA PRO A 44 -7.30 -9.41 10.22
C PRO A 44 -7.78 -8.03 9.73
N ARG A 45 -8.82 -8.01 8.88
CA ARG A 45 -9.46 -6.76 8.44
C ARG A 45 -9.98 -6.00 9.67
N ARG A 46 -9.81 -4.68 9.69
CA ARG A 46 -10.18 -3.79 10.82
C ARG A 46 -9.34 -3.92 12.11
N SER A 47 -8.21 -4.63 12.12
CA SER A 47 -7.29 -4.61 13.27
C SER A 47 -6.50 -3.29 13.44
N GLY A 48 -6.64 -2.36 12.50
CA GLY A 48 -5.99 -1.05 12.55
C GLY A 48 -4.56 -1.03 12.01
N LYS A 49 -4.23 -1.90 11.03
CA LYS A 49 -2.92 -1.94 10.36
C LYS A 49 -2.57 -0.61 9.68
N THR A 50 -3.49 -0.03 8.91
CA THR A 50 -3.35 1.31 8.31
C THR A 50 -2.99 2.38 9.35
N TYR A 51 -3.70 2.38 10.49
CA TYR A 51 -3.41 3.29 11.59
C TYR A 51 -2.06 3.01 12.26
N TYR A 52 -1.61 1.75 12.25
CA TYR A 52 -0.27 1.39 12.71
C TYR A 52 0.81 1.90 11.75
N LEU A 53 0.61 1.82 10.43
CA LEU A 53 1.50 2.46 9.45
C LEU A 53 1.60 3.97 9.68
N TYR A 54 0.47 4.65 9.89
CA TYR A 54 0.47 6.09 10.22
C TYR A 54 1.20 6.38 11.52
N PHE A 55 1.11 5.50 12.52
CA PHE A 55 1.85 5.63 13.77
C PHE A 55 3.36 5.50 13.53
N LEU A 56 3.82 4.56 12.70
CA LEU A 56 5.23 4.44 12.33
C LEU A 56 5.73 5.66 11.55
N ILE A 57 4.94 6.17 10.60
CA ILE A 57 5.25 7.41 9.87
C ILE A 57 5.37 8.57 10.85
N LYS A 58 4.43 8.72 11.79
CA LYS A 58 4.47 9.78 12.81
C LYS A 58 5.76 9.71 13.63
N ARG A 59 6.21 8.53 14.06
CA ARG A 59 7.48 8.36 14.77
C ARG A 59 8.69 8.82 13.96
N LEU A 60 8.72 8.53 12.65
CA LEU A 60 9.79 9.02 11.77
C LEU A 60 9.81 10.55 11.69
N LEU A 61 8.63 11.16 11.53
CA LEU A 61 8.49 12.62 11.45
C LEU A 61 8.93 13.29 12.77
N GLU A 62 8.52 12.74 13.91
CA GLU A 62 8.94 13.20 15.26
C GLU A 62 10.46 13.01 15.47
N GLY A 63 11.07 12.01 14.84
CA GLY A 63 12.52 11.80 14.78
C GLY A 63 13.27 12.74 13.83
N GLY A 64 12.59 13.73 13.23
CA GLY A 64 13.19 14.73 12.35
C GLY A 64 13.31 14.31 10.88
N ILE A 65 12.74 13.16 10.50
CA ILE A 65 12.67 12.78 9.08
C ILE A 65 11.65 13.67 8.38
N LYS A 66 12.05 14.26 7.25
CA LYS A 66 11.16 15.05 6.41
C LYS A 66 10.14 14.15 5.72
N LYS A 67 8.90 14.63 5.63
CA LYS A 67 7.80 13.92 4.96
C LYS A 67 8.09 13.59 3.49
N GLU A 68 8.85 14.47 2.82
CA GLU A 68 9.36 14.29 1.46
C GLU A 68 10.18 12.99 1.29
N ARG A 69 10.76 12.43 2.36
CA ARG A 69 11.52 11.18 2.35
C ARG A 69 10.65 9.93 2.56
N ILE A 70 9.34 10.11 2.68
CA ILE A 70 8.37 9.07 2.97
C ILE A 70 7.41 8.95 1.78
N LEU A 71 7.37 7.77 1.16
CA LEU A 71 6.35 7.41 0.18
C LEU A 71 5.32 6.53 0.88
N TYR A 72 4.08 7.01 0.98
CA TYR A 72 2.94 6.21 1.43
C TYR A 72 1.99 6.02 0.26
N VAL A 73 1.57 4.78 0.02
CA VAL A 73 0.57 4.44 -1.00
C VAL A 73 -0.42 3.44 -0.44
N ASP A 74 -1.69 3.73 -0.62
CA ASP A 74 -2.80 2.83 -0.33
C ASP A 74 -3.29 2.21 -1.63
N PHE A 75 -3.13 0.89 -1.77
CA PHE A 75 -3.51 0.17 -2.98
C PHE A 75 -5.03 -0.10 -3.08
N GLU A 76 -5.82 0.19 -2.05
CA GLU A 76 -7.29 0.24 -2.16
C GLU A 76 -7.78 1.54 -2.87
N ASP A 77 -6.89 2.52 -3.15
CA ASP A 77 -7.27 3.75 -3.87
C ASP A 77 -7.81 3.43 -5.28
N PRO A 78 -9.04 3.87 -5.62
CA PRO A 78 -9.63 3.66 -6.95
C PRO A 78 -8.76 4.10 -8.13
N LYS A 79 -7.89 5.10 -7.94
CA LYS A 79 -6.94 5.58 -8.95
C LYS A 79 -5.89 4.53 -9.33
N LEU A 80 -5.64 3.55 -8.48
CA LEU A 80 -4.68 2.46 -8.68
C LEU A 80 -5.35 1.15 -9.12
N PHE A 81 -6.65 1.16 -9.44
CA PHE A 81 -7.33 -0.05 -9.89
C PHE A 81 -6.73 -0.58 -11.19
N GLY A 82 -6.27 -1.83 -11.14
CA GLY A 82 -5.60 -2.49 -12.26
C GLY A 82 -4.15 -2.06 -12.47
N ALA A 83 -3.52 -1.44 -11.46
CA ALA A 83 -2.10 -1.12 -11.48
C ALA A 83 -1.27 -2.41 -11.68
N THR A 84 -0.31 -2.34 -12.61
CA THR A 84 0.62 -3.43 -12.90
C THR A 84 1.97 -3.21 -12.21
N LEU A 85 2.87 -4.18 -12.33
CA LEU A 85 4.24 -4.03 -11.81
C LEU A 85 4.95 -2.82 -12.44
N GLU A 86 4.71 -2.57 -13.73
CA GLU A 86 5.25 -1.41 -14.46
C GLU A 86 4.75 -0.09 -13.85
N ASP A 87 3.49 -0.04 -13.40
CA ASP A 87 2.93 1.14 -12.73
C ASP A 87 3.60 1.38 -11.36
N LEU A 88 3.95 0.31 -10.62
CA LEU A 88 4.71 0.43 -9.37
C LEU A 88 6.14 0.92 -9.60
N ILE A 89 6.80 0.48 -10.67
CA ILE A 89 8.11 1.00 -11.07
C ILE A 89 7.98 2.50 -11.40
N SER A 90 6.97 2.86 -12.20
CA SER A 90 6.71 4.25 -12.58
C SER A 90 6.40 5.14 -11.36
N LEU A 91 5.66 4.62 -10.37
CA LEU A 91 5.38 5.32 -9.11
C LEU A 91 6.67 5.73 -8.39
N VAL A 92 7.64 4.81 -8.30
CA VAL A 92 8.93 5.07 -7.67
C VAL A 92 9.75 6.09 -8.49
N GLU A 93 9.71 6.00 -9.82
CA GLU A 93 10.36 6.98 -10.70
C GLU A 93 9.78 8.38 -10.51
N VAL A 94 8.46 8.51 -10.54
CA VAL A 94 7.74 9.78 -10.31
C VAL A 94 8.08 10.35 -8.94
N PHE A 95 8.13 9.51 -7.89
CA PHE A 95 8.54 9.96 -6.56
C PHE A 95 9.94 10.59 -6.54
N TYR A 96 10.90 9.99 -7.24
CA TYR A 96 12.25 10.53 -7.35
C TYR A 96 12.37 11.71 -8.33
N GLU A 97 11.43 11.91 -9.24
CA GLU A 97 11.35 13.11 -10.07
C GLU A 97 10.83 14.30 -9.26
N ILE A 98 9.80 14.09 -8.43
CA ILE A 98 9.28 15.10 -7.51
C ILE A 98 10.32 15.47 -6.46
N TYR A 99 11.05 14.48 -5.92
CA TYR A 99 12.07 14.68 -4.89
C TYR A 99 13.45 14.12 -5.30
N PRO A 100 14.20 14.78 -6.20
CA PRO A 100 15.47 14.25 -6.73
C PRO A 100 16.55 13.97 -5.69
N ARG A 101 16.58 14.76 -4.60
CA ARG A 101 17.54 14.60 -3.49
C ARG A 101 17.41 13.25 -2.78
N ASN A 102 16.25 12.61 -2.87
CA ASN A 102 16.00 11.33 -2.24
C ASN A 102 16.80 10.18 -2.87
N LYS A 103 17.28 10.32 -4.12
CA LYS A 103 18.10 9.28 -4.79
C LYS A 103 19.41 9.00 -4.04
N SER A 104 19.91 9.97 -3.27
CA SER A 104 21.16 9.85 -2.50
C SER A 104 20.92 9.77 -0.98
N GLN A 105 19.69 9.48 -0.54
CA GLN A 105 19.32 9.44 0.87
C GLN A 105 18.51 8.19 1.18
N LYS A 106 18.48 7.81 2.46
CA LYS A 106 17.54 6.78 2.93
C LYS A 106 16.12 7.31 2.80
N VAL A 107 15.24 6.53 2.17
CA VAL A 107 13.81 6.79 2.04
C VAL A 107 13.02 5.67 2.70
N TRP A 108 11.79 5.96 3.10
CA TRP A 108 10.90 4.97 3.72
C TRP A 108 9.66 4.80 2.86
N PHE A 109 9.41 3.56 2.44
CA PHE A 109 8.23 3.19 1.69
C PHE A 109 7.24 2.49 2.61
N PHE A 110 6.01 2.99 2.64
CA PHE A 110 4.89 2.43 3.35
C PHE A 110 3.82 2.07 2.33
N PHE A 111 3.62 0.77 2.14
CA PHE A 111 2.61 0.26 1.22
C PHE A 111 1.49 -0.36 2.04
N ASP A 112 0.30 0.19 1.91
CA ASP A 112 -0.91 -0.28 2.57
C ASP A 112 -1.75 -1.10 1.60
N GLU A 113 -2.32 -2.20 2.10
CA GLU A 113 -3.12 -3.14 1.31
C GLU A 113 -2.47 -3.55 -0.04
N ILE A 114 -1.12 -3.62 -0.10
CA ILE A 114 -0.35 -3.95 -1.33
C ILE A 114 -0.65 -5.35 -1.89
N GLN A 115 -1.18 -6.25 -1.07
CA GLN A 115 -1.61 -7.52 -1.58
C GLN A 115 -2.69 -7.30 -2.64
N ASN A 116 -2.53 -7.95 -3.79
CA ASN A 116 -3.54 -7.90 -4.84
C ASN A 116 -4.86 -8.42 -4.26
N ASP A 117 -5.91 -7.61 -4.41
CA ASP A 117 -7.30 -8.03 -4.21
C ASP A 117 -7.60 -9.17 -5.19
N ASN A 118 -7.31 -10.41 -4.79
CA ASN A 118 -7.98 -11.55 -5.36
C ASN A 118 -9.46 -11.39 -4.99
N LEU A 119 -10.22 -10.78 -5.89
CA LEU A 119 -11.67 -10.62 -5.74
C LEU A 119 -12.28 -12.02 -5.79
N LEU A 120 -12.47 -12.60 -4.62
CA LEU A 120 -13.06 -13.92 -4.45
C LEU A 120 -14.53 -13.77 -4.09
N VAL A 121 -15.41 -14.32 -4.91
CA VAL A 121 -16.82 -14.49 -4.60
C VAL A 121 -17.05 -15.95 -4.25
N ILE A 122 -17.50 -16.21 -3.01
CA ILE A 122 -17.91 -17.55 -2.60
C ILE A 122 -19.35 -17.78 -3.05
N THR A 123 -19.57 -18.87 -3.76
CA THR A 123 -20.87 -19.25 -4.31
C THR A 123 -21.30 -20.60 -3.73
N PHE A 124 -22.56 -20.99 -3.92
CA PHE A 124 -22.98 -22.34 -3.49
C PHE A 124 -22.32 -23.43 -4.36
N ASP A 125 -22.34 -23.26 -5.68
CA ASP A 125 -21.92 -24.24 -6.68
C ASP A 125 -21.27 -23.64 -7.94
N PHE A 126 -21.22 -22.31 -8.08
CA PHE A 126 -20.72 -21.62 -9.28
C PHE A 126 -19.21 -21.37 -9.24
N GLU A 127 -18.47 -21.89 -10.21
CA GLU A 127 -17.04 -21.65 -10.38
C GLU A 127 -16.76 -20.92 -11.70
N SER A 128 -16.07 -19.78 -11.63
CA SER A 128 -15.76 -18.95 -12.80
C SER A 128 -14.61 -17.98 -12.53
N GLU A 129 -13.98 -17.46 -13.57
CA GLU A 129 -13.10 -16.30 -13.50
C GLU A 129 -13.59 -15.25 -14.50
N GLU A 130 -14.02 -14.10 -14.01
CA GLU A 130 -14.58 -13.03 -14.84
C GLU A 130 -13.75 -11.75 -14.71
N ASN A 131 -13.55 -11.03 -15.81
CA ASN A 131 -12.95 -9.72 -15.79
C ASN A 131 -14.05 -8.65 -15.82
N ILE A 132 -14.30 -8.02 -14.67
CA ILE A 132 -15.29 -6.95 -14.54
C ILE A 132 -14.56 -5.63 -14.32
N LYS A 133 -14.73 -4.68 -15.26
CA LYS A 133 -14.07 -3.36 -15.22
C LYS A 133 -12.54 -3.44 -15.02
N GLY A 134 -11.90 -4.41 -15.69
CA GLY A 134 -10.46 -4.62 -15.61
C GLY A 134 -9.96 -5.34 -14.35
N LYS A 135 -10.86 -5.77 -13.44
CA LYS A 135 -10.49 -6.59 -12.29
C LYS A 135 -10.90 -8.04 -12.51
N LYS A 136 -9.98 -8.97 -12.25
CA LYS A 136 -10.22 -10.41 -12.29
C LYS A 136 -10.93 -10.85 -11.00
N ILE A 137 -12.15 -11.35 -11.13
CA ILE A 137 -12.98 -11.89 -10.06
C ILE A 137 -13.02 -13.40 -10.20
N LYS A 138 -12.64 -14.11 -9.14
CA LYS A 138 -12.73 -15.55 -9.05
C LYS A 138 -13.99 -15.93 -8.26
N PHE A 139 -14.87 -16.70 -8.86
CA PHE A 139 -16.01 -17.31 -8.21
C PHE A 139 -15.61 -18.72 -7.82
N VAL A 140 -15.76 -19.09 -6.54
CA VAL A 140 -15.39 -20.40 -6.02
C VAL A 140 -16.54 -20.97 -5.20
N PRO A 141 -16.97 -22.22 -5.45
CA PRO A 141 -17.96 -22.89 -4.62
C PRO A 141 -17.48 -23.03 -3.17
N LEU A 142 -18.40 -22.83 -2.22
CA LEU A 142 -18.11 -22.86 -0.78
C LEU A 142 -17.39 -24.15 -0.36
N TRP A 143 -17.85 -25.30 -0.85
CA TRP A 143 -17.23 -26.59 -0.52
C TRP A 143 -15.78 -26.69 -1.00
N LYS A 144 -15.46 -26.11 -2.16
CA LYS A 144 -14.11 -26.11 -2.71
C LYS A 144 -13.19 -25.19 -1.91
N TRP A 145 -13.72 -24.06 -1.45
CA TRP A 145 -13.02 -23.12 -0.59
C TRP A 145 -12.75 -23.69 0.81
N LEU A 146 -13.69 -24.44 1.39
CA LEU A 146 -13.53 -25.08 2.70
C LEU A 146 -12.46 -26.18 2.73
N LEU A 147 -12.05 -26.68 1.56
CA LEU A 147 -11.07 -27.77 1.41
C LEU A 147 -9.65 -27.28 1.04
N THR A 148 -9.46 -25.96 0.88
CA THR A 148 -8.17 -25.31 0.54
C THR A 148 -7.62 -24.51 1.71
#